data_AF-A0A067FTZ7-F1
#
_entry.id   AF-A0A067FTZ7-F1
#
_cell.length_a   1.000
_cell.length_b   1.000
_cell.length_c   1.000
_cell.angle_alpha   90.00
_cell.angle_beta   90.00
_cell.angle_gamma   90.00
#
_symmetry.space_group_name_H-M   'P 1'
#
loop_
_entity.id
_entity.type
_entity.pdbx_description
1 polymer ?
#
loop_
_entity_poly.entity_id
_entity_poly.type
_entity_poly.pdbx_seq_one_letter_code
_entity_poly.pdbx_strand_id
1 'polypeptide(L)'
;MEEVVDWHSDHDIVHAVWTLVHMCCSDDASSIRAWVSDFISRVGIGDPHCVVFHLPRDSIYMHACRPINHGSGSATEFNFHLDAGISEELLIAVLKILKKYLMDDSVQIVDMTSQTLRGILSTEKGQRAVMSFDSYERSLLEVHSKGVNVELVETFLLDLERKFKANGISPEKSTVWETDGKTFETWICPLTYSLIGCCNDVVLRLCQDIVLLKSEVAELLLPSVVVNLAGSKNVDVDLQKLISSQVQKYIFTESNKLIKSIQVFLNALNELRLCHVMERSSSVPPKRESSK
;
A
#
# COMPACT_ATOMS: atom_id res chain seq x y z
N MET A 1 32.71 10.48 32.25
CA MET A 1 31.68 10.97 31.34
C MET A 1 31.52 9.85 30.33
N GLU A 2 30.56 8.96 30.57
CA GLU A 2 30.29 7.83 29.65
C GLU A 2 29.77 8.43 28.34
N GLU A 3 30.44 8.13 27.24
CA GLU A 3 29.90 8.42 25.90
C GLU A 3 28.63 7.58 25.74
N VAL A 4 27.47 8.24 25.81
CA VAL A 4 26.22 7.65 25.35
C VAL A 4 26.36 7.51 23.85
N VAL A 5 26.68 6.31 23.39
CA VAL A 5 26.71 5.96 21.97
C VAL A 5 25.31 6.21 21.42
N ASP A 6 25.18 7.24 20.59
CA ASP A 6 23.93 7.59 19.93
C ASP A 6 23.64 6.60 18.80
N TRP A 7 23.16 5.42 19.19
CA TRP A 7 22.84 4.33 18.26
C TRP A 7 21.74 4.71 17.27
N HIS A 8 20.93 5.73 17.56
CA HIS A 8 19.87 6.22 16.66
C HIS A 8 20.43 6.75 15.33
N SER A 9 21.69 7.17 15.32
CA SER A 9 22.39 7.65 14.14
C SER A 9 23.00 6.51 13.30
N ASP A 10 23.02 5.28 13.82
CA ASP A 10 23.55 4.09 13.14
C ASP A 10 22.42 3.34 12.40
N HIS A 11 22.47 3.41 11.06
CA HIS A 11 21.47 2.80 10.20
C HIS A 11 21.38 1.27 10.33
N ASP A 12 22.48 0.58 10.60
CA ASP A 12 22.51 -0.87 10.70
C ASP A 12 21.84 -1.34 12.00
N ILE A 13 22.08 -0.61 13.09
CA ILE A 13 21.43 -0.87 14.38
C ILE A 13 19.93 -0.62 14.28
N VAL A 14 19.51 0.52 13.71
CA VAL A 14 18.09 0.85 13.51
C VAL A 14 17.39 -0.22 12.66
N HIS A 15 18.01 -0.65 11.56
CA HIS A 15 17.45 -1.69 10.70
C HIS A 15 17.33 -3.05 11.42
N ALA A 16 18.36 -3.45 12.18
CA ALA A 16 18.32 -4.69 12.96
C ALA A 16 17.21 -4.67 14.02
N VAL A 17 17.02 -3.54 14.71
CA VAL A 17 15.96 -3.36 15.72
C VAL A 17 14.58 -3.50 15.08
N TRP A 18 14.33 -2.85 13.95
CA TRP A 18 13.06 -2.99 13.24
C TRP A 18 12.81 -4.41 12.74
N THR A 19 13.84 -5.11 12.27
CA THR A 19 13.74 -6.52 11.87
C THR A 19 13.32 -7.40 13.05
N LEU A 20 13.89 -7.18 14.24
CA LEU A 20 13.50 -7.89 15.47
C LEU A 20 12.06 -7.57 15.86
N VAL A 21 11.63 -6.31 15.80
CA VAL A 21 10.24 -5.91 16.08
C VAL A 21 9.26 -6.65 15.15
N HIS A 22 9.58 -6.76 13.86
CA HIS A 22 8.75 -7.51 12.91
C HIS A 22 8.68 -9.01 13.21
N MET A 23 9.79 -9.64 13.64
CA MET A 23 9.79 -11.04 14.06
C MET A 23 8.89 -11.28 15.28
N CYS A 24 8.84 -10.34 16.23
CA CYS A 24 7.95 -10.42 17.39
C CYS A 24 6.46 -10.40 17.02
N CYS A 25 6.10 -9.70 15.93
CA CYS A 25 4.72 -9.56 15.46
C CYS A 25 4.23 -10.75 14.61
N SER A 26 5.11 -11.67 14.21
CA SER A 26 4.74 -12.86 13.45
C SER A 26 4.21 -13.99 14.35
N ASP A 27 3.08 -14.59 13.97
CA ASP A 27 2.48 -15.72 14.70
C ASP A 27 3.32 -17.01 14.60
N ASP A 28 4.11 -17.16 13.53
CA ASP A 28 5.00 -18.30 13.31
C ASP A 28 6.24 -18.27 14.24
N ALA A 29 6.51 -17.14 14.89
CA ALA A 29 7.70 -16.90 15.71
C ALA A 29 7.50 -17.12 17.23
N SER A 30 6.48 -17.89 17.62
CA SER A 30 6.12 -18.10 19.04
C SER A 30 7.28 -18.62 19.91
N SER A 31 8.17 -19.45 19.35
CA SER A 31 9.32 -20.04 20.04
C SER A 31 10.48 -19.06 20.28
N ILE A 32 10.65 -18.05 19.42
CA ILE A 32 11.76 -17.07 19.51
C ILE A 32 11.33 -15.75 20.14
N ARG A 33 10.03 -15.51 20.31
CA ARG A 33 9.45 -14.24 20.78
C ARG A 33 10.05 -13.74 22.10
N ALA A 34 10.31 -14.63 23.05
CA ALA A 34 10.92 -14.28 24.33
C ALA A 34 12.35 -13.72 24.18
N TRP A 35 13.13 -14.32 23.28
CA TRP A 35 14.51 -13.89 22.99
C TRP A 35 14.54 -12.57 22.25
N VAL A 36 13.71 -12.44 21.21
CA VAL A 36 13.58 -11.21 20.43
C VAL A 36 13.09 -10.06 21.32
N SER A 37 12.16 -10.33 22.25
CA SER A 37 11.70 -9.35 23.24
C SER A 37 12.82 -8.94 24.21
N ASP A 38 13.66 -9.88 24.66
CA ASP A 38 14.84 -9.55 25.48
C ASP A 38 15.82 -8.64 24.72
N PHE A 39 16.09 -8.93 23.44
CA PHE A 39 16.94 -8.09 22.60
C PHE A 39 16.38 -6.68 22.39
N ILE A 40 15.08 -6.55 22.08
CA ILE A 40 14.42 -5.24 21.94
C ILE A 40 14.46 -4.46 23.26
N SER A 41 14.27 -5.14 24.40
CA SER A 41 14.30 -4.46 25.70
C SER A 41 15.66 -3.86 26.05
N ARG A 42 16.76 -4.48 25.58
CA ARG A 42 18.14 -4.01 25.78
C ARG A 42 18.50 -2.79 24.93
N VAL A 43 17.85 -2.62 23.78
CA VAL A 43 18.00 -1.44 22.92
C VAL A 43 17.38 -0.21 23.59
N GLY A 44 16.34 -0.42 24.40
CA GLY A 44 15.68 0.64 25.15
C GLY A 44 14.74 1.50 24.30
N ILE A 45 14.21 2.56 24.90
CA ILE A 45 13.31 3.51 24.23
C ILE A 45 14.19 4.51 23.48
N GLY A 46 14.06 4.54 22.15
CA GLY A 46 14.71 5.56 21.36
C GLY A 46 14.02 6.92 21.44
N ASP A 47 14.62 7.98 20.88
CA ASP A 47 14.00 9.32 20.90
C ASP A 47 12.59 9.27 20.27
N PRO A 48 11.51 9.49 21.06
CA PRO A 48 10.13 9.37 20.58
C PRO A 48 9.78 10.44 19.55
N HIS A 49 10.51 11.56 19.48
CA HIS A 49 10.31 12.60 18.48
C HIS A 49 10.94 12.24 17.12
N CYS A 50 11.96 11.39 17.16
CA CYS A 50 12.64 10.83 16.01
C CYS A 50 11.82 9.72 15.33
N VAL A 51 11.06 8.92 16.08
CA VAL A 51 10.19 7.86 15.54
C VAL A 51 9.11 8.41 14.59
N VAL A 52 8.72 9.69 14.76
CA VAL A 52 7.64 10.32 13.98
C VAL A 52 8.12 10.76 12.59
N PHE A 53 9.42 10.91 12.34
CA PHE A 53 9.90 11.61 11.13
C PHE A 53 11.17 11.07 10.46
N HIS A 54 11.63 9.86 10.78
CA HIS A 54 12.59 9.23 9.88
C HIS A 54 11.91 8.94 8.54
N LEU A 55 12.42 9.55 7.47
CA LEU A 55 12.15 9.07 6.11
C LEU A 55 12.52 7.58 6.11
N PRO A 56 11.59 6.66 5.79
CA PRO A 56 11.96 5.27 5.64
C PRO A 56 12.82 5.22 4.38
N ARG A 57 14.15 5.34 4.55
CA ARG A 57 15.04 5.30 3.39
C ARG A 57 15.23 3.88 2.89
N ASP A 58 14.91 2.89 3.72
CA ASP A 58 14.92 1.47 3.36
C ASP A 58 13.87 0.71 4.19
N SER A 59 12.60 1.12 4.14
CA SER A 59 11.57 0.24 4.68
C SER A 59 11.32 -0.90 3.68
N ILE A 60 11.15 -2.10 4.21
CA ILE A 60 10.73 -3.30 3.46
C ILE A 60 9.30 -3.11 2.87
N TYR A 61 8.65 -1.98 3.16
CA TYR A 61 7.36 -1.61 2.62
C TYR A 61 7.51 -1.07 1.19
N MET A 62 6.78 -1.69 0.27
CA MET A 62 6.71 -1.24 -1.12
C MET A 62 6.09 0.16 -1.17
N HIS A 63 6.94 1.18 -1.34
CA HIS A 63 6.48 2.57 -1.46
C HIS A 63 5.58 2.72 -2.69
N ALA A 64 4.48 3.47 -2.53
CA ALA A 64 3.60 3.81 -3.63
C ALA A 64 4.31 4.73 -4.64
N CYS A 65 5.25 5.54 -4.15
CA CYS A 65 6.03 6.53 -4.90
C CYS A 65 7.53 6.20 -4.85
N ARG A 66 8.01 5.20 -5.59
CA ARG A 66 9.47 4.97 -5.75
C ARG A 66 9.98 5.54 -7.07
N PRO A 67 11.10 6.30 -7.10
CA PRO A 67 11.81 6.58 -8.33
C PRO A 67 12.55 5.32 -8.80
N ILE A 68 12.35 4.94 -10.07
CA ILE A 68 13.07 3.84 -10.72
C ILE A 68 14.53 4.26 -10.88
N ASN A 69 15.40 3.88 -9.94
CA ASN A 69 16.84 3.94 -10.13
C ASN A 69 17.29 2.72 -10.93
N HIS A 70 17.14 2.76 -12.25
CA HIS A 70 17.98 1.91 -13.10
C HIS A 70 19.39 2.47 -13.09
N GLY A 71 20.30 1.78 -12.39
CA GLY A 71 21.73 1.97 -12.54
C GLY A 71 22.15 1.64 -13.97
N SER A 72 22.16 2.65 -14.84
CA SER A 72 22.99 2.71 -16.05
C SER A 72 22.96 4.14 -16.58
N GLY A 73 24.14 4.72 -16.76
CA GLY A 73 24.31 6.13 -17.14
C GLY A 73 23.80 6.45 -18.54
N SER A 74 22.53 6.83 -18.62
CA SER A 74 22.00 7.62 -19.73
C SER A 74 21.30 8.85 -19.17
N ALA A 75 21.95 10.00 -19.32
CA ALA A 75 21.36 11.31 -19.14
C ALA A 75 20.30 11.52 -20.24
N THR A 76 19.09 11.05 -19.97
CA THR A 76 17.90 11.34 -20.77
C THR A 76 16.80 11.77 -19.82
N GLU A 77 16.35 13.00 -20.04
CA GLU A 77 15.38 13.77 -19.28
C GLU A 77 14.28 12.91 -18.63
N PHE A 78 14.37 12.77 -17.31
CA PHE A 78 13.37 12.10 -16.49
C PHE A 78 12.12 12.98 -16.38
N ASN A 79 11.13 12.73 -17.24
CA ASN A 79 9.78 13.23 -17.02
C ASN A 79 9.14 12.44 -15.88
N PHE A 80 9.20 12.99 -14.66
CA PHE A 80 8.38 12.57 -13.52
C PHE A 80 6.91 12.91 -13.80
N HIS A 81 6.27 12.14 -14.66
CA HIS A 81 4.83 12.03 -14.62
C HIS A 81 4.52 11.11 -13.42
N LEU A 82 4.07 11.69 -12.30
CA LEU A 82 3.31 10.92 -11.31
C LEU A 82 2.04 10.44 -12.02
N ASP A 83 2.16 9.30 -12.70
CA ASP A 83 1.01 8.46 -12.93
C ASP A 83 0.62 7.98 -11.53
N ALA A 84 -0.43 8.59 -10.94
CA ALA A 84 -0.89 8.33 -9.57
C ALA A 84 -1.43 6.89 -9.37
N GLY A 85 -1.04 5.97 -10.25
CA GLY A 85 -1.40 4.57 -10.23
C GLY A 85 -0.51 3.72 -9.34
N ILE A 86 -0.85 2.44 -9.25
CA ILE A 86 -0.09 1.47 -8.46
C ILE A 86 1.36 1.36 -8.97
N SER A 87 2.34 1.31 -8.05
CA SER A 87 3.75 1.06 -8.40
C SER A 87 3.96 -0.39 -8.85
N GLU A 88 5.02 -0.63 -9.63
CA GLU A 88 5.31 -1.95 -10.16
C GLU A 88 5.70 -2.94 -9.05
N GLU A 89 6.45 -2.49 -8.06
CA GLU A 89 6.84 -3.30 -6.91
C GLU A 89 5.64 -3.70 -6.04
N LEU A 90 4.70 -2.78 -5.84
CA LEU A 90 3.47 -3.07 -5.12
C LEU A 90 2.59 -4.05 -5.91
N LEU A 91 2.51 -3.89 -7.23
CA LEU A 91 1.79 -4.83 -8.09
C LEU A 91 2.39 -6.25 -8.03
N ILE A 92 3.72 -6.37 -8.02
CA ILE A 92 4.41 -7.65 -7.83
C ILE A 92 4.06 -8.26 -6.47
N ALA A 93 4.04 -7.47 -5.40
CA ALA A 93 3.63 -7.94 -4.07
C ALA A 93 2.17 -8.43 -4.06
N VAL A 94 1.26 -7.71 -4.70
CA VAL A 94 -0.14 -8.13 -4.88
C VAL A 94 -0.22 -9.45 -5.64
N LEU A 95 0.49 -9.59 -6.75
CA LEU A 95 0.51 -10.84 -7.54
C LEU A 95 1.05 -12.03 -6.73
N LYS A 96 2.04 -11.83 -5.86
CA LYS A 96 2.54 -12.87 -4.94
C LYS A 96 1.46 -13.32 -3.94
N ILE A 97 0.70 -12.38 -3.39
CA ILE A 97 -0.39 -12.69 -2.46
C ILE A 97 -1.54 -13.40 -3.19
N LEU A 98 -1.93 -12.92 -4.37
CA LEU A 98 -2.96 -13.57 -5.19
C LEU A 98 -2.57 -15.00 -5.57
N LYS A 99 -1.29 -15.23 -5.92
CA LYS A 99 -0.80 -16.59 -6.16
C LYS A 99 -1.01 -17.52 -4.97
N LYS A 100 -0.79 -17.03 -3.74
CA LYS A 100 -1.06 -17.79 -2.51
C LYS A 100 -2.56 -18.10 -2.35
N TYR A 101 -3.45 -17.15 -2.69
CA TYR A 101 -4.90 -17.33 -2.59
C TYR A 101 -5.53 -18.23 -3.65
N LEU A 102 -4.79 -18.63 -4.68
CA LEU A 102 -5.22 -19.71 -5.57
C LEU A 102 -5.27 -21.08 -4.85
N MET A 103 -4.60 -21.21 -3.72
CA MET A 103 -4.57 -22.41 -2.89
C MET A 103 -5.38 -22.26 -1.59
N ASP A 104 -6.30 -21.30 -1.53
CA ASP A 104 -7.14 -21.06 -0.36
C ASP A 104 -8.19 -22.15 -0.16
N ASP A 105 -8.56 -22.44 1.10
CA ASP A 105 -9.57 -23.44 1.44
C ASP A 105 -10.98 -23.04 0.96
N SER A 106 -11.23 -21.74 0.81
CA SER A 106 -12.51 -21.23 0.33
C SER A 106 -12.55 -21.14 -1.19
N VAL A 107 -13.45 -21.93 -1.79
CA VAL A 107 -13.73 -21.89 -3.24
C VAL A 107 -14.10 -20.48 -3.71
N GLN A 108 -14.80 -19.70 -2.87
CA GLN A 108 -15.16 -18.32 -3.18
C GLN A 108 -13.91 -17.42 -3.30
N ILE A 109 -12.92 -17.59 -2.42
CA ILE A 109 -11.67 -16.82 -2.47
C ILE A 109 -10.84 -17.23 -3.67
N VAL A 110 -10.77 -18.54 -3.98
CA VAL A 110 -10.06 -19.04 -5.16
C VAL A 110 -10.66 -18.49 -6.46
N ASP A 111 -11.99 -18.55 -6.61
CA ASP A 111 -12.69 -18.00 -7.77
C ASP A 111 -12.45 -16.49 -7.91
N MET A 112 -12.62 -15.74 -6.82
CA MET A 112 -12.39 -14.30 -6.81
C MET A 112 -10.94 -13.94 -7.17
N THR A 113 -9.98 -14.68 -6.61
CA THR A 113 -8.55 -14.51 -6.89
C THR A 113 -8.26 -14.76 -8.37
N SER A 114 -8.83 -15.81 -8.96
CA SER A 114 -8.68 -16.11 -10.39
C SER A 114 -9.25 -15.00 -11.26
N GLN A 115 -10.42 -14.44 -10.91
CA GLN A 115 -11.02 -13.30 -11.62
C GLN A 115 -10.17 -12.04 -11.50
N THR A 116 -9.68 -11.72 -10.30
CA THR A 116 -8.77 -10.58 -10.07
C THR A 116 -7.48 -10.74 -10.87
N LEU A 117 -6.85 -11.92 -10.85
CA LEU A 117 -5.66 -12.21 -11.66
C LEU A 117 -5.96 -12.04 -13.14
N ARG A 118 -7.05 -12.61 -13.64
CA ARG A 118 -7.44 -12.48 -15.06
C ARG A 118 -7.60 -11.02 -15.47
N GLY A 119 -8.22 -10.20 -14.62
CA GLY A 119 -8.34 -8.76 -14.83
C GLY A 119 -6.97 -8.06 -14.88
N ILE A 120 -6.17 -8.22 -13.83
CA ILE A 120 -4.85 -7.56 -13.70
C ILE A 120 -3.93 -7.96 -14.86
N LEU A 121 -3.86 -9.25 -15.15
CA LEU A 121 -3.00 -9.79 -16.21
C LEU A 121 -3.51 -9.49 -17.61
N SER A 122 -4.70 -8.92 -17.76
CA SER A 122 -5.18 -8.38 -19.04
C SER A 122 -4.74 -6.91 -19.24
N THR A 123 -4.03 -6.31 -18.28
CA THR A 123 -3.44 -4.97 -18.40
C THR A 123 -1.96 -5.03 -18.79
N GLU A 124 -1.44 -3.96 -19.42
CA GLU A 124 0.00 -3.84 -19.72
C GLU A 124 0.86 -3.83 -18.45
N LYS A 125 0.42 -3.14 -17.38
CA LYS A 125 1.12 -3.11 -16.08
C LYS A 125 1.21 -4.51 -15.48
N GLY A 126 0.13 -5.29 -15.54
CA GLY A 126 0.11 -6.69 -15.08
C GLY A 126 1.07 -7.58 -15.85
N GLN A 127 1.12 -7.44 -17.18
CA GLN A 127 2.05 -8.20 -18.02
C GLN A 127 3.52 -7.85 -17.72
N ARG A 128 3.84 -6.57 -17.52
CA ARG A 128 5.19 -6.16 -17.11
C ARG A 128 5.57 -6.73 -15.75
N ALA A 129 4.68 -6.62 -14.76
CA ALA A 129 4.93 -7.16 -13.42
C ALA A 129 5.18 -8.67 -13.42
N VAL A 130 4.48 -9.45 -14.27
CA VAL A 130 4.68 -10.90 -14.41
C VAL A 130 6.09 -11.26 -14.92
N MET A 131 6.73 -10.40 -15.70
CA MET A 131 8.09 -10.64 -16.19
C MET A 131 9.14 -10.66 -15.06
N SER A 132 8.83 -10.07 -13.90
CA SER A 132 9.72 -10.09 -12.72
C SER A 132 9.77 -11.45 -11.99
N PHE A 133 8.83 -12.34 -12.27
CA PHE A 133 8.76 -13.67 -11.65
C PHE A 133 9.65 -14.68 -12.37
N ASP A 134 10.03 -15.77 -11.70
CA ASP A 134 10.75 -16.86 -12.34
C ASP A 134 9.89 -17.61 -13.36
N SER A 135 10.49 -18.48 -14.18
CA SER A 135 9.77 -19.18 -15.26
C SER A 135 8.62 -20.07 -14.76
N TYR A 136 8.77 -20.66 -13.57
CA TYR A 136 7.75 -21.53 -12.98
C TYR A 136 6.59 -20.71 -12.43
N GLU A 137 6.89 -19.71 -11.60
CA GLU A 137 5.90 -18.78 -11.05
C GLU A 137 5.13 -18.05 -12.15
N ARG A 138 5.83 -17.63 -13.20
CA ARG A 138 5.23 -17.00 -14.37
C ARG A 138 4.23 -17.92 -15.05
N SER A 139 4.60 -19.18 -15.27
CA SER A 139 3.71 -20.17 -15.90
C SER A 139 2.43 -20.38 -15.08
N LEU A 140 2.49 -20.33 -13.74
CA LEU A 140 1.32 -20.43 -12.87
C LEU A 140 0.40 -19.20 -12.93
N LEU A 141 0.93 -18.01 -13.21
CA LEU A 141 0.13 -16.80 -13.36
C LEU A 141 -0.45 -16.68 -14.77
N GLU A 142 0.32 -17.04 -15.79
CA GLU A 142 -0.06 -16.92 -17.20
C GLU A 142 -1.27 -17.78 -17.59
N VAL A 143 -1.55 -18.90 -16.89
CA VAL A 143 -2.78 -19.68 -17.14
C VAL A 143 -4.07 -18.87 -16.95
N HIS A 144 -4.02 -17.77 -16.19
CA HIS A 144 -5.16 -16.89 -15.94
C HIS A 144 -5.32 -15.79 -16.98
N SER A 145 -4.42 -15.66 -17.97
CA SER A 145 -4.46 -14.62 -18.99
C SER A 145 -4.15 -15.14 -20.39
N LYS A 146 -4.63 -14.41 -21.41
CA LYS A 146 -4.27 -14.62 -22.82
C LYS A 146 -3.45 -13.45 -23.38
N GLY A 147 -2.83 -12.66 -22.49
CA GLY A 147 -2.16 -11.41 -22.82
C GLY A 147 -3.05 -10.18 -22.56
N VAL A 148 -2.59 -9.02 -23.04
CA VAL A 148 -3.31 -7.75 -22.86
C VAL A 148 -4.67 -7.79 -23.56
N ASN A 149 -5.73 -7.45 -22.84
CA ASN A 149 -7.10 -7.43 -23.36
C ASN A 149 -7.90 -6.29 -22.73
N VAL A 150 -7.98 -5.16 -23.44
CA VAL A 150 -8.63 -3.93 -22.96
C VAL A 150 -10.14 -4.10 -22.83
N GLU A 151 -10.80 -4.76 -23.78
CA GLU A 151 -12.26 -4.99 -23.76
C GLU A 151 -12.70 -5.82 -22.54
N LEU A 152 -11.91 -6.82 -22.18
CA LEU A 152 -12.16 -7.64 -20.99
C LEU A 152 -11.99 -6.82 -19.70
N VAL A 153 -10.97 -5.97 -19.64
CA VAL A 153 -10.74 -5.07 -18.50
C VAL A 153 -11.90 -4.10 -18.35
N GLU A 154 -12.36 -3.48 -19.43
CA GLU A 154 -13.53 -2.59 -19.41
C GLU A 154 -14.79 -3.31 -18.92
N THR A 155 -15.00 -4.54 -19.37
CA THR A 155 -16.13 -5.38 -18.91
C THR A 155 -16.07 -5.64 -17.41
N PHE A 156 -14.89 -5.98 -16.88
CA PHE A 156 -14.70 -6.17 -15.44
C PHE A 156 -14.95 -4.88 -14.65
N LEU A 157 -14.43 -3.75 -15.13
CA LEU A 157 -14.63 -2.45 -14.47
C LEU A 157 -16.10 -2.03 -14.43
N LEU A 158 -16.86 -2.28 -15.51
CA LEU A 158 -18.30 -2.02 -15.55
C LEU A 158 -19.08 -2.92 -14.58
N ASP A 159 -18.69 -4.19 -14.44
CA ASP A 159 -19.30 -5.09 -13.46
C ASP A 159 -19.01 -4.68 -12.02
N LEU A 160 -17.76 -4.32 -11.74
CA LEU A 160 -17.33 -3.80 -10.44
C LEU A 160 -18.08 -2.52 -10.07
N GLU A 161 -18.25 -1.60 -11.03
CA GLU A 161 -19.02 -0.37 -10.80
C GLU A 161 -20.50 -0.66 -10.47
N ARG A 162 -21.10 -1.66 -11.13
CA ARG A 162 -22.47 -2.09 -10.84
C ARG A 162 -22.58 -2.69 -9.43
N LYS A 163 -21.65 -3.58 -9.07
CA LYS A 163 -21.57 -4.20 -7.73
C LYS A 163 -21.34 -3.16 -6.65
N PHE A 164 -20.43 -2.22 -6.87
CA PHE A 164 -20.11 -1.15 -5.93
C PHE A 164 -21.35 -0.31 -5.59
N LYS A 165 -22.10 0.11 -6.63
CA LYS A 165 -23.37 0.83 -6.46
C LYS A 165 -24.44 0.01 -5.73
N ALA A 166 -24.49 -1.30 -5.95
CA ALA A 166 -25.47 -2.20 -5.33
C ALA A 166 -25.14 -2.53 -3.85
N ASN A 167 -23.86 -2.69 -3.52
CA ASN A 167 -23.39 -3.08 -2.18
C ASN A 167 -23.65 -2.00 -1.12
N GLY A 168 -23.79 -0.73 -1.55
CA GLY A 168 -24.09 0.38 -0.66
C GLY A 168 -22.98 0.69 0.36
N ILE A 169 -21.78 0.12 0.21
CA ILE A 169 -20.60 0.44 1.02
C ILE A 169 -19.99 1.70 0.41
N SER A 170 -20.35 2.87 0.94
CA SER A 170 -19.93 4.18 0.45
C SER A 170 -19.09 4.90 1.51
N PRO A 171 -18.05 5.69 1.11
CA PRO A 171 -17.23 6.44 2.05
C PRO A 171 -18.01 7.53 2.79
N GLU A 172 -19.23 7.85 2.36
CA GLU A 172 -20.12 8.81 3.03
C GLU A 172 -20.75 8.24 4.31
N LYS A 173 -20.89 6.91 4.40
CA LYS A 173 -21.54 6.25 5.54
C LYS A 173 -20.58 6.17 6.72
N SER A 174 -21.01 6.67 7.89
CA SER A 174 -20.22 6.60 9.13
C SER A 174 -19.84 5.17 9.51
N THR A 175 -20.73 4.22 9.23
CA THR A 175 -20.55 2.80 9.53
C THR A 175 -19.35 2.18 8.84
N VAL A 176 -18.82 2.77 7.76
CA VAL A 176 -17.59 2.31 7.10
C VAL A 176 -16.35 2.71 7.91
N TRP A 177 -16.40 3.87 8.58
CA TRP A 177 -15.27 4.45 9.32
C TRP A 177 -15.24 4.06 10.80
N GLU A 178 -16.40 3.81 11.40
CA GLU A 178 -16.53 3.40 12.79
C GLU A 178 -15.71 2.14 13.09
N THR A 179 -14.83 2.24 14.09
CA THR A 179 -13.96 1.15 14.56
C THR A 179 -14.53 0.43 15.79
N ASP A 180 -15.48 1.05 16.49
CA ASP A 180 -16.02 0.50 17.74
C ASP A 180 -16.72 -0.84 17.50
N GLY A 181 -16.44 -1.80 18.38
CA GLY A 181 -16.99 -3.16 18.30
C GLY A 181 -16.55 -4.00 17.10
N LYS A 182 -15.56 -3.55 16.29
CA LYS A 182 -15.07 -4.30 15.11
C LYS A 182 -13.68 -4.89 15.31
N THR A 183 -13.45 -6.04 14.69
CA THR A 183 -12.09 -6.56 14.46
C THR A 183 -11.42 -5.77 13.35
N PHE A 184 -10.09 -5.79 13.31
CA PHE A 184 -9.34 -5.07 12.29
C PHE A 184 -9.75 -5.52 10.88
N GLU A 185 -9.90 -6.82 10.66
CA GLU A 185 -10.28 -7.43 9.39
C GLU A 185 -11.66 -6.97 8.93
N THR A 186 -12.64 -7.00 9.85
CA THR A 186 -14.02 -6.55 9.55
C THR A 186 -14.15 -5.05 9.33
N TRP A 187 -13.12 -4.27 9.69
CA TRP A 187 -13.08 -2.82 9.50
C TRP A 187 -12.28 -2.41 8.26
N ILE A 188 -11.06 -2.95 8.08
CA ILE A 188 -10.18 -2.56 6.98
C ILE A 188 -10.72 -3.00 5.62
N CYS A 189 -11.31 -4.20 5.51
CA CYS A 189 -11.78 -4.72 4.24
C CYS A 189 -12.90 -3.85 3.64
N PRO A 190 -14.01 -3.53 4.35
CA PRO A 190 -15.04 -2.66 3.80
C PRO A 190 -14.56 -1.24 3.54
N LEU A 191 -13.67 -0.70 4.39
CA LEU A 191 -13.11 0.62 4.20
C LEU A 191 -12.26 0.70 2.92
N THR A 192 -11.26 -0.17 2.77
CA THR A 192 -10.41 -0.18 1.58
C THR A 192 -11.22 -0.48 0.32
N TYR A 193 -12.19 -1.41 0.38
CA TYR A 193 -13.14 -1.67 -0.72
C TYR A 193 -13.87 -0.40 -1.15
N SER A 194 -14.35 0.37 -0.16
CA SER A 194 -15.08 1.61 -0.40
C SER A 194 -14.22 2.68 -1.06
N LEU A 195 -12.96 2.80 -0.64
CA LEU A 195 -12.03 3.81 -1.15
C LEU A 195 -11.49 3.45 -2.54
N ILE A 196 -11.22 2.16 -2.81
CA ILE A 196 -10.96 1.65 -4.17
C ILE A 196 -12.14 1.96 -5.09
N GLY A 197 -13.36 1.90 -4.54
CA GLY A 197 -14.60 2.37 -5.15
C GLY A 197 -14.53 3.74 -5.83
N CYS A 198 -13.64 4.61 -5.36
CA CYS A 198 -13.48 5.98 -5.84
C CYS A 198 -12.16 6.22 -6.60
N CYS A 199 -11.31 5.20 -6.76
CA CYS A 199 -10.02 5.32 -7.42
C CYS A 199 -10.15 5.36 -8.95
N ASN A 200 -9.21 6.03 -9.60
CA ASN A 200 -9.11 6.06 -11.06
C ASN A 200 -8.10 5.03 -11.61
N ASP A 201 -7.22 4.48 -10.76
CA ASP A 201 -6.28 3.46 -11.22
C ASP A 201 -6.98 2.13 -11.49
N VAL A 202 -6.80 1.63 -12.71
CA VAL A 202 -7.43 0.40 -13.20
C VAL A 202 -7.03 -0.82 -12.38
N VAL A 203 -5.77 -0.93 -11.96
CA VAL A 203 -5.28 -2.11 -11.25
C VAL A 203 -5.81 -2.14 -9.81
N LEU A 204 -5.83 -0.99 -9.13
CA LEU A 204 -6.48 -0.85 -7.83
C LEU A 204 -7.96 -1.24 -7.91
N ARG A 205 -8.66 -0.74 -8.95
CA ARG A 205 -10.07 -1.09 -9.20
C ARG A 205 -10.28 -2.59 -9.38
N LEU A 206 -9.42 -3.27 -10.14
CA LEU A 206 -9.51 -4.72 -10.34
C LEU A 206 -9.28 -5.53 -9.06
N CYS A 207 -8.63 -4.95 -8.04
CA CYS A 207 -8.43 -5.57 -6.73
C CYS A 207 -9.63 -5.39 -5.78
N GLN A 208 -10.68 -4.66 -6.19
CA GLN A 208 -11.74 -4.24 -5.28
C GLN A 208 -12.42 -5.41 -4.56
N ASP A 209 -12.91 -6.41 -5.30
CA ASP A 209 -13.67 -7.51 -4.70
C ASP A 209 -12.80 -8.40 -3.78
N ILE A 210 -11.54 -8.67 -4.14
CA ILE A 210 -10.64 -9.50 -3.29
C ILE A 210 -10.27 -8.79 -1.98
N VAL A 211 -10.16 -7.46 -1.99
CA VAL A 211 -9.92 -6.63 -0.80
C VAL A 211 -11.05 -6.77 0.22
N LEU A 212 -12.29 -6.99 -0.23
CA LEU A 212 -13.41 -7.21 0.69
C LEU A 212 -13.30 -8.55 1.42
N LEU A 213 -12.61 -9.54 0.84
CA LEU A 213 -12.48 -10.90 1.38
C LEU A 213 -11.18 -11.12 2.17
N LYS A 214 -10.12 -10.36 1.88
CA LYS A 214 -8.77 -10.60 2.43
C LYS A 214 -8.13 -9.32 2.96
N SER A 215 -8.03 -9.24 4.28
CA SER A 215 -7.49 -8.08 5.01
C SER A 215 -6.02 -7.79 4.70
N GLU A 216 -5.21 -8.82 4.39
CA GLU A 216 -3.81 -8.65 3.98
C GLU A 216 -3.69 -7.77 2.72
N VAL A 217 -4.57 -7.96 1.73
CA VAL A 217 -4.59 -7.14 0.51
C VAL A 217 -5.16 -5.76 0.81
N ALA A 218 -6.18 -5.68 1.66
CA ALA A 218 -6.81 -4.43 2.06
C ALA A 218 -5.83 -3.49 2.78
N GLU A 219 -5.03 -4.04 3.70
CA GLU A 219 -4.01 -3.32 4.46
C GLU A 219 -2.84 -2.89 3.55
N LEU A 220 -2.38 -3.80 2.67
CA LEU A 220 -1.29 -3.52 1.73
C LEU A 220 -1.63 -2.41 0.73
N LEU A 221 -2.86 -2.38 0.21
CA LEU A 221 -3.26 -1.43 -0.83
C LEU A 221 -3.69 -0.06 -0.29
N LEU A 222 -4.07 0.06 0.99
CA LEU A 222 -4.64 1.31 1.52
C LEU A 222 -3.74 2.54 1.28
N PRO A 223 -2.42 2.52 1.53
CA PRO A 223 -1.58 3.69 1.29
C PRO A 223 -1.65 4.18 -0.16
N SER A 224 -1.55 3.27 -1.13
CA SER A 224 -1.62 3.60 -2.56
C SER A 224 -3.00 4.06 -3.00
N VAL A 225 -4.06 3.52 -2.39
CA VAL A 225 -5.43 4.00 -2.59
C VAL A 225 -5.57 5.45 -2.14
N VAL A 226 -5.05 5.78 -0.96
CA VAL A 226 -5.08 7.15 -0.42
C VAL A 226 -4.27 8.11 -1.31
N VAL A 227 -3.09 7.68 -1.79
CA VAL A 227 -2.27 8.45 -2.74
C VAL A 227 -3.00 8.68 -4.08
N ASN A 228 -3.63 7.63 -4.64
CA ASN A 228 -4.40 7.75 -5.90
C ASN A 228 -5.55 8.75 -5.77
N LEU A 229 -6.29 8.70 -4.66
CA LEU A 229 -7.40 9.61 -4.39
C LEU A 229 -6.94 11.07 -4.20
N ALA A 230 -5.79 11.29 -3.57
CA ALA A 230 -5.22 12.62 -3.37
C ALA A 230 -4.67 13.23 -4.67
N GLY A 231 -4.00 12.43 -5.50
CA GLY A 231 -3.40 12.86 -6.76
C GLY A 231 -4.38 12.98 -7.94
N SER A 232 -5.60 12.46 -7.78
CA SER A 232 -6.60 12.49 -8.84
C SER A 232 -7.16 13.89 -9.07
N LYS A 233 -6.94 14.42 -10.28
CA LYS A 233 -7.48 15.71 -10.74
C LYS A 233 -9.01 15.73 -10.90
N ASN A 234 -9.62 14.55 -10.96
CA ASN A 234 -11.06 14.36 -11.21
C ASN A 234 -11.83 13.98 -9.95
N VAL A 235 -11.16 13.85 -8.80
CA VAL A 235 -11.85 13.61 -7.53
C VAL A 235 -12.51 14.92 -7.11
N ASP A 236 -13.82 14.84 -6.87
CA ASP A 236 -14.59 15.94 -6.31
C ASP A 236 -13.88 16.47 -5.06
N VAL A 237 -13.63 17.78 -4.99
CA VAL A 237 -13.02 18.45 -3.83
C VAL A 237 -13.77 18.07 -2.54
N ASP A 238 -15.05 17.72 -2.67
CA ASP A 238 -15.89 17.26 -1.57
C ASP A 238 -15.53 15.86 -1.06
N LEU A 239 -15.02 14.94 -1.90
CA LEU A 239 -14.58 13.61 -1.46
C LEU A 239 -13.31 13.66 -0.60
N GLN A 240 -12.33 14.50 -0.97
CA GLN A 240 -11.10 14.64 -0.17
C GLN A 240 -11.40 15.25 1.20
N LYS A 241 -12.28 16.27 1.24
CA LYS A 241 -12.76 16.87 2.49
C LYS A 241 -13.55 15.86 3.32
N LEU A 242 -14.41 15.06 2.68
CA LEU A 242 -15.16 13.99 3.33
C LEU A 242 -14.21 12.99 3.99
N ILE A 243 -13.26 12.42 3.24
CA ILE A 243 -12.28 11.47 3.77
C ILE A 243 -11.51 12.08 4.93
N SER A 244 -11.01 13.30 4.79
CA SER A 244 -10.25 13.98 5.86
C SER A 244 -11.09 14.15 7.13
N SER A 245 -12.35 14.57 6.99
CA SER A 245 -13.28 14.73 8.10
C SER A 245 -13.60 13.39 8.80
N GLN A 246 -13.82 12.33 8.02
CA GLN A 246 -14.10 10.99 8.54
C GLN A 246 -12.88 10.41 9.29
N VAL A 247 -11.68 10.56 8.72
CA VAL A 247 -10.42 10.14 9.37
C VAL A 247 -10.21 10.86 10.70
N GLN A 248 -10.40 12.18 10.74
CA GLN A 248 -10.30 12.95 11.97
C GLN A 248 -11.34 12.51 13.01
N LYS A 249 -12.58 12.25 12.58
CA LYS A 249 -13.70 11.93 13.48
C LYS A 249 -13.62 10.52 14.06
N TYR A 250 -13.22 9.53 13.28
CA TYR A 250 -13.30 8.11 13.68
C TYR A 250 -11.94 7.44 13.91
N ILE A 251 -10.88 7.90 13.25
CA ILE A 251 -9.56 7.25 13.32
C ILE A 251 -8.68 7.94 14.34
N PHE A 252 -8.48 9.26 14.20
CA PHE A 252 -7.64 10.05 15.11
C PHE A 252 -8.45 10.70 16.24
N THR A 253 -9.16 9.85 16.99
CA THR A 253 -9.92 10.24 18.18
C THR A 253 -9.48 9.40 19.38
N GLU A 254 -9.53 9.98 20.58
CA GLU A 254 -9.18 9.30 21.83
C GLU A 254 -10.08 8.09 22.12
N SER A 255 -11.29 8.07 21.57
CA SER A 255 -12.23 6.95 21.72
C SER A 255 -11.88 5.74 20.86
N ASN A 256 -10.97 5.87 19.88
CA ASN A 256 -10.60 4.78 18.99
C ASN A 256 -9.63 3.81 19.69
N LYS A 257 -10.13 2.62 20.03
CA LYS A 257 -9.35 1.57 20.69
C LYS A 257 -8.64 0.64 19.72
N LEU A 258 -8.97 0.70 18.42
CA LEU A 258 -8.39 -0.17 17.40
C LEU A 258 -7.05 0.40 16.93
N ILE A 259 -5.98 0.19 17.71
CA ILE A 259 -4.64 0.77 17.46
C ILE A 259 -4.15 0.52 16.02
N LYS A 260 -4.42 -0.65 15.46
CA LYS A 260 -3.99 -1.00 14.09
C LYS A 260 -4.64 -0.11 13.02
N SER A 261 -5.85 0.40 13.26
CA SER A 261 -6.49 1.39 12.37
C SER A 261 -5.71 2.70 12.30
N ILE A 262 -5.20 3.17 13.46
CA ILE A 262 -4.39 4.37 13.58
C ILE A 262 -3.06 4.17 12.84
N GLN A 263 -2.38 3.05 13.07
CA GLN A 263 -1.10 2.73 12.45
C GLN A 263 -1.18 2.71 10.92
N VAL A 264 -2.20 2.04 10.38
CA VAL A 264 -2.37 1.89 8.93
C VAL A 264 -2.71 3.24 8.27
N PHE A 265 -3.47 4.12 8.92
CA PHE A 265 -3.68 5.48 8.43
C PHE A 265 -2.44 6.38 8.56
N LEU A 266 -1.67 6.26 9.64
CA LEU A 266 -0.40 6.98 9.77
C LEU A 266 0.58 6.56 8.66
N ASN A 267 0.60 5.27 8.29
CA ASN A 267 1.38 4.79 7.16
C ASN A 267 0.92 5.42 5.83
N ALA A 268 -0.40 5.43 5.58
CA ALA A 268 -0.95 6.06 4.38
C ALA A 268 -0.66 7.57 4.31
N LEU A 269 -0.74 8.29 5.43
CA LEU A 269 -0.37 9.71 5.50
C LEU A 269 1.13 9.93 5.30
N ASN A 270 1.97 9.01 5.77
CA ASN A 270 3.41 9.10 5.53
C ASN A 270 3.74 8.90 4.04
N GLU A 271 3.09 7.96 3.35
CA GLU A 271 3.23 7.81 1.89
C GLU A 271 2.76 9.06 1.14
N LEU A 272 1.60 9.64 1.51
CA LEU A 272 1.16 10.92 0.95
C LEU A 272 2.19 12.03 1.14
N ARG A 273 2.77 12.14 2.33
CA ARG A 273 3.81 13.12 2.65
C ARG A 273 5.04 12.92 1.77
N LEU A 274 5.48 11.67 1.57
CA LEU A 274 6.60 11.34 0.69
C LEU A 274 6.34 11.81 -0.74
N CYS A 275 5.19 11.47 -1.32
CA CYS A 275 4.82 11.89 -2.68
C CYS A 275 4.80 13.43 -2.80
N HIS A 276 4.20 14.13 -1.83
CA HIS A 276 4.18 15.61 -1.81
C HIS A 276 5.59 16.23 -1.73
N VAL A 277 6.50 15.67 -0.93
CA VAL A 277 7.89 16.14 -0.85
C VAL A 277 8.64 15.90 -2.16
N MET A 278 8.42 14.75 -2.80
CA MET A 278 9.02 14.42 -4.09
C MET A 278 8.57 15.38 -5.20
N GLU A 279 7.25 15.67 -5.29
CA GLU A 279 6.69 16.64 -6.24
C GLU A 279 7.33 18.03 -6.11
N ARG A 280 7.51 18.49 -4.86
CA ARG A 280 8.16 19.78 -4.58
C ARG A 280 9.64 19.79 -4.92
N SER A 281 10.32 18.65 -4.81
CA SER A 281 11.74 18.54 -5.14
C SER A 281 11.97 18.50 -6.65
N SER A 282 11.08 17.84 -7.40
CA SER A 282 11.12 17.80 -8.87
C SER A 282 10.74 19.12 -9.55
N SER A 283 10.02 20.01 -8.85
CA SER A 283 9.59 21.32 -9.38
C SER A 283 10.60 22.44 -9.16
N VAL A 284 11.75 22.18 -8.54
CA VAL A 284 12.84 23.16 -8.43
C VAL A 284 13.60 23.21 -9.77
N PRO A 285 13.57 24.34 -10.52
CA PRO A 285 14.34 24.44 -11.75
C PRO A 285 15.84 24.39 -11.44
N PRO A 286 16.67 23.76 -12.29
CA PRO A 286 18.11 23.81 -12.10
C PRO A 286 18.55 25.27 -12.12
N LYS A 287 19.28 25.69 -11.08
CA LYS A 287 19.94 27.00 -11.05
C LYS A 287 20.72 27.16 -12.35
N ARG A 288 20.31 28.09 -13.22
CA ARG A 288 21.16 28.56 -14.31
C ARG A 288 22.43 29.08 -13.67
N GLU A 289 23.52 28.33 -13.81
CA GLU A 289 24.86 28.88 -13.61
C GLU A 289 25.00 30.04 -14.59
N SER A 290 25.01 31.24 -14.03
CA SER A 290 25.38 32.45 -14.75
C SER A 290 26.86 32.35 -15.11
N SER A 291 27.15 31.95 -16.35
CA SER A 291 28.49 32.11 -16.92
C SER A 291 28.86 33.60 -16.94
N LYS A 292 29.98 33.93 -16.29
CA LYS A 292 30.73 35.17 -16.50
C LYS A 292 31.64 35.03 -17.71
#